data_AF-A0A944JD63-F1
#
_entry.id   AF-A0A944JD63-F1
#
_cell.length_a   1.000
_cell.length_b   1.000
_cell.length_c   1.000
_cell.angle_alpha   90.00
_cell.angle_beta   90.00
_cell.angle_gamma   90.00
#
_symmetry.space_group_name_H-M   'P 1'
#
loop_
_entity.id
_entity.type
_entity.pdbx_description
1 polymer ?
#
loop_
_entity_poly.entity_id
_entity_poly.type
_entity_poly.pdbx_seq_one_letter_code
_entity_poly.pdbx_strand_id
1 'polypeptide(L)' 'MTGPPPNPHGPEQRPVEQVLHEAGFPVDLLTEEQRLVLGDLTPQELTLLLDVKNRLDAVGPEVQAHGEIAGGALF' A
#
# COMPACT_ATOMS: atom_id res chain seq x y z
N MET A 1 -27.41 8.97 -22.47
CA MET A 1 -27.58 7.74 -21.66
C MET A 1 -26.30 6.91 -21.74
N THR A 2 -25.16 7.49 -21.39
CA THR A 2 -23.91 6.73 -21.22
C THR A 2 -23.65 6.70 -19.72
N GLY A 3 -23.99 5.57 -19.10
CA GLY A 3 -23.60 5.31 -17.72
C GLY A 3 -22.06 5.25 -17.60
N PRO A 4 -21.51 5.53 -16.41
CA PRO A 4 -20.08 5.41 -16.17
C PRO A 4 -19.60 3.96 -16.40
N PRO A 5 -18.32 3.76 -16.77
CA PRO A 5 -17.78 2.45 -17.13
C PRO A 5 -17.91 1.45 -15.97
N PRO A 6 -18.01 0.13 -16.26
CA PRO A 6 -18.05 -0.89 -15.22
C PRO A 6 -16.72 -0.87 -14.44
N ASN A 7 -16.81 -0.67 -13.12
CA ASN A 7 -15.69 -0.88 -12.21
C ASN A 7 -15.10 -2.28 -12.44
N PRO A 8 -13.79 -2.41 -12.72
CA PRO A 8 -13.16 -3.71 -12.97
C PRO A 8 -13.02 -4.60 -11.72
N HIS A 9 -13.44 -4.14 -10.55
CA HIS A 9 -13.29 -4.86 -9.28
C HIS A 9 -14.60 -5.57 -8.94
N GLY A 10 -14.70 -6.84 -9.33
CA GLY A 10 -15.74 -7.75 -8.86
C GLY A 10 -15.58 -8.07 -7.36
N PRO A 11 -16.67 -8.43 -6.65
CA PRO A 11 -16.72 -8.52 -5.18
C PRO A 11 -15.94 -9.69 -4.54
N GLU A 12 -15.16 -10.45 -5.30
CA GLU A 12 -14.48 -11.69 -4.84
C GLU A 12 -12.96 -11.52 -4.63
N GLN A 13 -12.37 -10.39 -5.05
CA GLN A 13 -10.96 -10.08 -4.79
C GLN A 13 -10.90 -9.17 -3.56
N ARG A 14 -10.22 -9.64 -2.50
CA ARG A 14 -9.93 -8.78 -1.34
C ARG A 14 -9.29 -7.48 -1.84
N PRO A 15 -9.81 -6.30 -1.45
CA PRO A 15 -9.23 -5.03 -1.86
C PRO A 15 -7.74 -4.99 -1.49
N VAL A 16 -6.88 -4.52 -2.40
CA VAL A 16 -5.43 -4.38 -2.14
C VAL A 16 -5.18 -3.59 -0.86
N GLU A 17 -6.00 -2.55 -0.63
CA GLU A 17 -6.05 -1.76 0.60
C GLU A 17 -6.20 -2.61 1.87
N GLN A 18 -7.10 -3.59 1.87
CA GLN A 18 -7.32 -4.46 3.01
C GLN A 18 -6.09 -5.34 3.27
N VAL A 19 -5.48 -5.88 2.22
CA VAL A 19 -4.27 -6.71 2.33
C VAL A 19 -3.10 -5.89 2.88
N LEU A 20 -2.94 -4.65 2.42
CA LEU A 20 -1.91 -3.74 2.91
C LEU A 20 -2.16 -3.31 4.36
N HIS A 21 -3.41 -3.03 4.72
CA HIS A 21 -3.78 -2.71 6.10
C HIS A 21 -3.51 -3.89 7.04
N GLU A 22 -3.90 -5.12 6.67
CA GLU A 22 -3.58 -6.36 7.42
C GLU A 22 -2.06 -6.57 7.56
N ALA A 23 -1.28 -6.16 6.56
CA ALA A 23 0.17 -6.20 6.60
C ALA A 23 0.80 -5.08 7.44
N GLY A 24 0.01 -4.12 7.95
CA GLY A 24 0.48 -3.02 8.81
C GLY A 24 0.89 -1.74 8.07
N PHE A 25 0.52 -1.59 6.80
CA PHE A 25 0.65 -0.30 6.11
C PHE A 25 -0.42 0.68 6.59
N PRO A 26 -0.10 1.97 6.76
CA PRO A 26 -1.04 2.99 7.24
C PRO A 26 -1.98 3.46 6.11
N VAL A 27 -2.75 2.55 5.54
CA VAL A 27 -3.67 2.83 4.41
C VAL A 27 -4.72 3.89 4.77
N ASP A 28 -5.08 3.99 6.05
CA ASP A 28 -6.03 4.98 6.56
C ASP A 28 -5.54 6.42 6.48
N LEU A 29 -4.22 6.63 6.47
CA LEU A 29 -3.60 7.95 6.37
C LEU A 29 -3.44 8.43 4.93
N LEU A 30 -3.72 7.57 3.96
CA LEU A 30 -3.55 7.87 2.54
C LEU A 30 -4.75 8.64 2.00
N THR A 31 -4.47 9.58 1.11
CA THR A 31 -5.49 10.28 0.32
C THR A 31 -6.16 9.31 -0.67
N GLU A 32 -7.34 9.68 -1.16
CA GLU A 32 -8.07 8.88 -2.16
C GLU A 32 -7.22 8.62 -3.41
N GLU A 33 -6.49 9.64 -3.88
CA GLU A 33 -5.56 9.53 -5.02
C GLU A 33 -4.45 8.50 -4.76
N GLN A 34 -3.89 8.47 -3.55
CA GLN A 34 -2.86 7.50 -3.18
C GLN A 34 -3.42 6.08 -3.07
N ARG A 35 -4.66 5.93 -2.61
CA ARG A 35 -5.34 4.62 -2.55
C ARG A 35 -5.61 4.07 -3.96
N LEU A 36 -5.94 4.92 -4.93
CA LEU A 36 -6.07 4.51 -6.32
C LEU A 36 -4.76 3.94 -6.89
N VAL A 37 -3.62 4.58 -6.58
CA VAL A 37 -2.30 4.06 -6.98
C VAL A 37 -2.05 2.67 -6.39
N LEU A 38 -2.47 2.41 -5.14
CA LEU A 38 -2.37 1.09 -4.53
C LEU A 38 -3.37 0.10 -5.12
N GLY A 39 -4.56 0.54 -5.52
CA GLY A 39 -5.58 -0.27 -6.17
C GLY A 39 -5.19 -0.74 -7.57
N ASP A 40 -4.33 0.00 -8.25
CA ASP A 40 -3.77 -0.33 -9.57
C ASP A 40 -2.58 -1.31 -9.51
N LEU A 41 -2.08 -1.65 -8.31
CA LEU A 41 -0.98 -2.59 -8.16
C LEU A 41 -1.39 -3.98 -8.63
N THR A 42 -0.52 -4.58 -9.46
CA THR A 42 -0.65 -5.98 -9.84
C THR A 42 -0.39 -6.91 -8.65
N PRO A 43 -0.89 -8.15 -8.67
CA PRO A 43 -0.61 -9.13 -7.62
C PRO A 43 0.89 -9.37 -7.39
N GLN A 44 1.70 -9.29 -8.45
CA GLN A 44 3.15 -9.44 -8.39
C GLN A 44 3.80 -8.26 -7.65
N GLU A 45 3.38 -7.03 -7.96
CA GLU A 45 3.89 -5.82 -7.29
C GLU A 45 3.47 -5.79 -5.82
N LEU A 46 2.24 -6.16 -5.52
CA LEU A 46 1.78 -6.32 -4.14
C LEU A 46 2.63 -7.35 -3.37
N THR A 47 2.90 -8.49 -3.99
CA THR A 47 3.76 -9.53 -3.38
C THR A 47 5.17 -9.02 -3.11
N LEU A 48 5.75 -8.29 -4.07
CA LEU A 48 7.07 -7.69 -3.91
C LEU A 48 7.08 -6.64 -2.79
N LEU A 49 6.05 -5.79 -2.71
CA LEU A 49 5.93 -4.78 -1.66
C LEU A 49 5.85 -5.40 -0.26
N LEU A 50 5.08 -6.49 -0.12
CA LEU A 50 5.00 -7.25 1.13
C LEU A 50 6.32 -7.93 1.48
N ASP A 51 7.02 -8.50 0.50
CA ASP A 51 8.35 -9.12 0.72
C ASP A 51 9.37 -8.08 1.21
N VAL A 52 9.42 -6.92 0.57
CA VAL A 52 10.29 -5.81 0.98
C VAL A 52 9.96 -5.38 2.42
N LYS A 53 8.68 -5.22 2.76
CA LYS A 53 8.27 -4.91 4.13
C LYS A 53 8.76 -5.97 5.12
N ASN A 54 8.53 -7.24 4.86
CA ASN A 54 8.96 -8.33 5.75
C ASN A 54 10.47 -8.34 5.96
N ARG A 55 11.25 -8.05 4.91
CA ARG A 55 12.71 -7.94 4.99
C ARG A 55 13.14 -6.74 5.82
N LEU A 56 12.45 -5.60 5.69
CA LEU A 56 12.69 -4.40 6.52
C LEU A 56 12.33 -4.65 7.99
N ASP A 57 11.21 -5.33 8.25
CA ASP A 57 10.80 -5.69 9.62
C ASP A 57 11.81 -6.68 10.25
N ALA A 58 12.35 -7.61 9.46
CA ALA A 58 13.28 -8.64 9.91
C ALA A 58 14.68 -8.10 10.28
N VAL A 59 15.13 -7.01 9.64
CA VAL A 59 16.42 -6.37 10.00
C VAL A 59 16.31 -5.49 11.26
N GLY A 60 15.10 -5.36 11.83
CA GLY A 60 14.85 -4.57 13.04
C GLY A 60 15.00 -3.06 12.81
N PRO A 61 14.53 -2.22 13.73
CA PRO A 61 14.70 -0.78 13.61
C PRO A 61 16.18 -0.45 13.80
N GLU A 62 16.91 -0.21 12.71
CA GLU A 62 18.31 0.26 12.75
C GLU A 62 18.44 1.66 13.42
N VAL A 63 17.33 2.28 13.83
CA VAL A 63 17.27 3.66 14.34
C VAL A 63 17.00 3.69 15.85
N GLN A 64 17.98 3.26 16.65
CA GLN A 64 18.13 3.77 18.02
C GLN A 64 18.99 5.05 17.99
N ALA A 65 18.55 6.10 17.30
CA ALA A 65 18.95 7.49 17.54
C ALA A 65 18.33 8.44 16.52
N HIS A 66 17.47 9.34 17.04
CA HIS A 66 17.09 10.65 16.48
C HIS A 66 16.54 10.64 15.04
N GLY A 67 15.24 10.84 14.83
CA GLY A 67 14.63 12.11 15.17
C GLY A 67 14.64 13.05 13.98
N GLU A 68 14.29 12.57 12.79
CA GLU A 68 13.78 13.41 11.70
C GLU A 68 12.93 12.55 10.78
N ILE A 69 11.62 12.75 10.90
CA ILE A 69 10.57 12.18 10.08
C ILE A 69 10.73 12.70 8.66
N ALA A 70 10.93 11.81 7.69
CA ALA A 70 10.37 11.93 6.34
C ALA A 70 10.66 10.66 5.52
N GLY A 71 10.15 9.51 5.96
CA GLY A 71 9.92 8.34 5.10
C GLY A 71 8.77 8.58 4.12
N GLY A 72 8.80 9.70 3.37
CA GLY A 72 7.70 10.13 2.52
C GLY A 72 7.99 11.44 1.80
N ALA A 73 8.93 11.43 0.85
CA ALA A 73 8.97 12.33 -0.31
C ALA A 73 10.26 12.08 -1.10
N LEU A 74 10.17 11.35 -2.21
CA LEU A 74 11.09 11.51 -3.33
C LEU A 74 10.50 12.56 -4.28
N PHE A 75 10.32 13.82 -3.82
CA PHE A 75 10.09 15.01 -4.67
C PHE A 75 10.55 16.27 -3.94
#